data_AF-A0A1G5ZGZ6-F1
#
_entry.id   AF-A0A1G5ZGZ6-F1
#
_cell.length_a   1.000
_cell.length_b   1.000
_cell.length_c   1.000
_cell.angle_alpha   90.00
_cell.angle_beta   90.00
_cell.angle_gamma   90.00
#
_symmetry.space_group_name_H-M   'P 1'
#
loop_
_entity.id
_entity.type
_entity.pdbx_description
1 polymer ?
#
loop_
_entity_poly.entity_id
_entity_poly.type
_entity_poly.pdbx_seq_one_letter_code
_entity_poly.pdbx_strand_id
1 'polypeptide(L)'
;MRKLTLISGIVIALIFSFGVTPSFAQSESQVSKKELREERKIQKAKVDLEKLRIKLTKAKEKYNSNLSKFEKRNSAGKLSPNAVSKITKSLEKQRTNINKLQNQISKLEKFLQQSGEMI
;
A
#
# COMPACT_ATOMS: atom_id res chain seq x y z
N MET A 1 -49.78 -58.53 -6.53
CA MET A 1 -48.92 -57.32 -6.41
C MET A 1 -49.44 -56.44 -5.29
N ARG A 2 -48.52 -55.76 -4.58
CA ARG A 2 -48.69 -54.77 -3.50
C ARG A 2 -49.13 -55.31 -2.13
N LYS A 3 -48.11 -55.57 -1.30
CA LYS A 3 -48.20 -55.72 0.16
C LYS A 3 -48.32 -54.32 0.79
N LEU A 4 -49.31 -54.11 1.66
CA LEU A 4 -49.36 -52.96 2.57
C LEU A 4 -48.51 -53.28 3.82
N THR A 5 -47.48 -52.46 4.04
CA THR A 5 -46.70 -52.36 5.29
C THR A 5 -47.39 -51.32 6.20
N LEU A 6 -47.86 -51.68 7.41
CA LEU A 6 -47.17 -51.81 8.72
C LEU A 6 -46.83 -50.48 9.44
N ILE A 7 -47.31 -50.41 10.71
CA ILE A 7 -46.75 -49.73 11.92
C ILE A 7 -46.99 -48.20 12.00
N SER A 8 -47.71 -47.59 12.96
CA SER A 8 -47.88 -47.71 14.43
C SER A 8 -46.65 -47.38 15.30
N GLY A 9 -46.50 -46.12 15.72
CA GLY A 9 -45.60 -45.71 16.82
C GLY A 9 -45.58 -44.18 16.95
N ILE A 10 -46.41 -43.59 17.82
CA ILE A 10 -46.19 -43.28 19.24
C ILE A 10 -45.25 -42.07 19.47
N VAL A 11 -45.88 -41.05 20.07
CA VAL A 11 -45.42 -39.81 20.71
C VAL A 11 -44.41 -40.10 21.85
N ILE A 12 -43.76 -39.04 22.38
CA ILE A 12 -42.93 -38.92 23.61
C ILE A 12 -41.45 -38.67 23.22
N ALA A 13 -40.73 -37.60 23.60
CA ALA A 13 -40.74 -36.82 24.83
C ALA A 13 -39.84 -35.56 24.77
N LEU A 14 -39.99 -34.71 25.80
CA LEU A 14 -38.94 -33.99 26.56
C LEU A 14 -38.13 -32.89 25.83
N ILE A 15 -38.48 -31.62 26.03
CA ILE A 15 -37.90 -30.75 27.08
C ILE A 15 -36.37 -30.78 27.07
N PHE A 16 -35.77 -29.83 26.35
CA PHE A 16 -34.43 -29.33 26.66
C PHE A 16 -34.51 -27.82 26.85
N SER A 17 -34.76 -27.43 28.09
CA SER A 17 -34.49 -26.08 28.59
C SER A 17 -32.97 -25.93 28.72
N PHE A 18 -32.29 -25.54 27.65
CA PHE A 18 -30.92 -25.02 27.74
C PHE A 18 -31.01 -23.52 28.06
N GLY A 19 -30.67 -23.17 29.30
CA GLY A 19 -30.44 -21.81 29.73
C GLY A 19 -29.37 -21.17 28.85
N VAL A 20 -29.78 -20.21 28.04
CA VAL A 20 -28.89 -19.38 27.23
C VAL A 20 -28.39 -18.29 28.17
N THR A 21 -27.17 -18.41 28.67
CA THR A 21 -26.41 -17.26 29.18
C THR A 21 -25.86 -16.50 27.96
N PRO A 22 -26.26 -15.24 27.71
CA PRO A 22 -25.52 -14.42 26.76
C PRO A 22 -24.37 -13.71 27.48
N SER A 23 -23.37 -13.32 26.69
CA SER A 23 -22.40 -12.26 27.02
C SER A 23 -21.08 -12.67 27.67
N PHE A 24 -20.29 -13.51 26.99
CA PHE A 24 -18.81 -13.50 27.12
C PHE A 24 -18.06 -13.74 25.80
N ALA A 25 -18.62 -13.35 24.65
CA ALA A 25 -18.00 -13.62 23.33
C ALA A 25 -17.64 -12.37 22.50
N GLN A 26 -17.77 -11.15 23.04
CA GLN A 26 -17.71 -9.93 22.20
C GLN A 26 -16.42 -9.11 22.28
N SER A 27 -15.46 -9.44 23.16
CA SER A 27 -14.21 -8.67 23.30
C SER A 27 -13.04 -9.15 22.45
N GLU A 28 -12.94 -10.45 22.10
CA GLU A 28 -11.78 -10.98 21.34
C GLU A 28 -11.84 -10.66 19.84
N SER A 29 -13.03 -10.56 19.25
CA SER A 29 -13.19 -10.39 17.80
C SER A 29 -12.86 -8.99 17.27
N GLN A 30 -12.93 -7.95 18.11
CA GLN A 30 -12.59 -6.58 17.69
C GLN A 30 -11.10 -6.28 17.71
N VAL A 31 -10.33 -6.92 18.60
CA VAL A 31 -8.88 -6.74 18.73
C VAL A 31 -8.18 -7.29 17.48
N SER A 32 -8.51 -8.52 17.09
CA SER A 32 -8.00 -9.17 15.87
C SER A 32 -8.21 -8.34 14.60
N LYS A 33 -9.37 -7.67 14.45
CA LYS A 33 -9.68 -6.86 13.26
C LYS A 33 -8.86 -5.56 13.18
N LYS A 34 -8.48 -4.97 14.31
CA LYS A 34 -7.63 -3.77 14.35
C LYS A 34 -6.18 -4.11 14.00
N GLU A 35 -5.65 -5.18 14.58
CA GLU A 35 -4.30 -5.68 14.29
C GLU A 35 -4.14 -6.06 12.81
N LEU A 36 -5.10 -6.82 12.24
CA LEU A 36 -5.13 -7.14 10.81
C LEU A 36 -5.15 -5.90 9.90
N ARG A 37 -5.79 -4.80 10.34
CA ARG A 37 -5.82 -3.55 9.57
C ARG A 37 -4.49 -2.81 9.63
N GLU A 38 -3.82 -2.84 10.77
CA GLU A 38 -2.50 -2.24 10.96
C GLU A 38 -1.44 -2.98 10.17
N GLU A 39 -1.44 -4.32 10.23
CA GLU A 39 -0.53 -5.14 9.45
C GLU A 39 -0.70 -4.92 7.93
N ARG A 40 -1.95 -4.82 7.45
CA ARG A 40 -2.22 -4.46 6.04
C ARG A 40 -1.70 -3.09 5.66
N LYS A 41 -1.79 -2.09 6.56
CA LYS A 41 -1.22 -0.75 6.32
C LYS A 41 0.30 -0.80 6.23
N ILE A 42 0.94 -1.57 7.12
CA ILE A 42 2.38 -1.77 7.13
C ILE A 42 2.86 -2.45 5.85
N GLN A 43 2.22 -3.56 5.45
CA GLN A 43 2.55 -4.25 4.20
C GLN A 43 2.37 -3.34 2.98
N LYS A 44 1.29 -2.57 2.94
CA LYS A 44 1.06 -1.58 1.88
C LYS A 44 2.16 -0.51 1.86
N ALA A 45 2.55 0.00 3.03
CA ALA A 45 3.61 0.99 3.15
C ALA A 45 4.97 0.46 2.65
N LYS A 46 5.31 -0.81 2.93
CA LYS A 46 6.52 -1.47 2.39
C LYS A 46 6.50 -1.54 0.86
N VAL A 47 5.39 -1.99 0.28
CA VAL A 47 5.22 -2.07 -1.18
C VAL A 47 5.28 -0.68 -1.83
N ASP A 48 4.64 0.32 -1.22
CA ASP A 48 4.63 1.68 -1.73
C ASP A 48 6.03 2.33 -1.63
N LEU A 49 6.78 2.04 -0.56
CA LEU A 49 8.16 2.49 -0.38
C LEU A 49 9.07 1.93 -1.48
N GLU A 50 8.98 0.64 -1.79
CA GLU A 50 9.77 0.03 -2.87
C GLU A 50 9.42 0.67 -4.23
N LYS A 51 8.12 0.82 -4.53
CA LYS A 51 7.66 1.49 -5.75
C LYS A 51 8.19 2.93 -5.84
N LEU A 52 8.21 3.67 -4.74
CA LEU A 52 8.74 5.03 -4.71
C LEU A 52 10.26 5.05 -4.90
N ARG A 53 11.01 4.11 -4.31
CA ARG A 53 12.45 3.97 -4.53
C ARG A 53 12.75 3.72 -6.01
N ILE A 54 12.04 2.81 -6.67
CA ILE A 54 12.17 2.56 -8.12
C ILE A 54 11.86 3.83 -8.92
N LYS A 55 10.77 4.54 -8.60
CA LYS A 55 10.41 5.81 -9.26
C LYS A 55 11.49 6.88 -9.07
N LEU A 56 12.07 6.98 -7.87
CA LEU A 56 13.14 7.92 -7.57
C LEU A 56 14.38 7.62 -8.42
N THR A 57 14.79 6.35 -8.50
CA THR A 57 15.93 5.93 -9.34
C THR A 57 15.71 6.33 -10.80
N LYS A 58 14.57 5.97 -11.39
CA LYS A 58 14.24 6.34 -12.77
C LYS A 58 14.18 7.85 -12.99
N ALA A 59 13.67 8.60 -12.00
CA ALA A 59 13.61 10.05 -12.08
C ALA A 59 15.02 10.67 -12.06
N LYS A 60 15.92 10.17 -11.21
CA LYS A 60 17.33 10.60 -11.15
C LYS A 60 18.08 10.27 -12.44
N GLU A 61 17.93 9.05 -12.97
CA GLU A 61 18.53 8.64 -14.24
C GLU A 61 18.10 9.56 -15.39
N LYS A 62 16.79 9.82 -15.50
CA LYS A 62 16.24 10.72 -16.52
C LYS A 62 16.76 12.15 -16.36
N TYR A 63 16.80 12.67 -15.13
CA TYR A 63 17.34 13.99 -14.84
C TYR A 63 18.82 14.09 -15.27
N ASN A 64 19.65 13.13 -14.84
CA ASN A 64 21.08 13.11 -15.17
C ASN A 64 21.33 12.99 -16.68
N SER A 65 20.56 12.15 -17.38
CA SER A 65 20.65 12.04 -18.85
C SER A 65 20.30 13.35 -19.55
N ASN A 66 19.24 14.03 -19.11
CA ASN A 66 18.83 15.31 -19.67
C ASN A 66 19.83 16.42 -19.36
N LEU A 67 20.37 16.43 -18.14
CA LEU A 67 21.39 17.39 -17.70
C LEU A 67 22.66 17.24 -18.55
N SER A 68 23.17 16.02 -18.70
CA SER A 68 24.34 15.74 -19.54
C SER A 68 24.14 16.15 -21.00
N LYS A 69 22.96 15.87 -21.58
CA LYS A 69 22.63 16.31 -22.95
C LYS A 69 22.55 17.83 -23.05
N PHE A 70 21.97 18.49 -22.05
CA PHE A 70 21.88 19.94 -21.99
C PHE A 70 23.27 20.56 -21.93
N GLU A 71 24.10 20.14 -20.98
CA GLU A 71 25.47 20.65 -20.79
C GLU A 71 26.30 20.47 -22.06
N LYS A 72 26.29 19.28 -22.67
CA LYS A 72 27.01 19.00 -23.92
C LYS A 72 26.57 19.91 -25.07
N ARG A 73 25.28 20.20 -25.19
CA ARG A 73 24.76 21.06 -26.26
C ARG A 73 25.01 22.54 -25.97
N ASN A 74 24.92 22.93 -24.70
CA ASN A 74 25.13 24.30 -24.26
C ASN A 74 26.60 24.71 -24.42
N SER A 75 27.53 23.86 -23.98
CA SER A 75 28.97 24.11 -24.12
C SER A 75 29.42 24.15 -25.59
N ALA A 76 28.76 23.38 -26.46
CA ALA A 76 28.99 23.41 -27.90
C ALA A 76 28.34 24.61 -28.61
N GLY A 77 27.68 25.53 -27.90
CA GLY A 77 26.99 26.68 -28.50
C GLY A 77 25.76 26.29 -29.35
N LYS A 78 25.26 25.06 -29.24
CA LYS A 78 24.19 24.50 -30.08
C LYS A 78 22.78 24.79 -29.56
N LEU A 79 22.65 25.67 -28.57
CA LEU A 79 21.38 26.06 -27.97
C LEU A 79 21.20 27.57 -28.11
N SER A 80 20.02 27.97 -28.58
CA SER A 80 19.61 29.37 -28.52
C SER A 80 19.23 29.76 -27.08
N PRO A 81 19.25 31.06 -26.72
CA PRO A 81 18.85 31.51 -25.39
C PRO A 81 17.47 31.03 -24.95
N ASN A 82 16.51 30.97 -25.88
CA ASN A 82 15.17 30.45 -25.60
C ASN A 82 15.19 28.94 -25.31
N ALA A 83 15.99 28.17 -26.06
CA ALA A 83 16.14 26.74 -25.81
C ALA A 83 16.78 26.48 -24.44
N VAL A 84 17.81 27.26 -24.08
CA VAL A 84 18.42 27.23 -22.73
C VAL A 84 17.35 27.44 -21.66
N SER A 85 16.59 28.54 -21.75
CA SER A 85 15.54 28.85 -20.76
C SER A 85 14.50 27.72 -20.62
N LYS A 86 14.02 27.17 -21.74
CA LYS A 86 13.03 26.07 -21.73
C LYS A 86 13.59 24.80 -21.09
N ILE A 87 14.82 24.41 -21.44
CA ILE A 87 15.44 23.20 -20.90
C ILE A 87 15.75 23.37 -19.42
N THR A 88 16.28 24.52 -18.99
CA THR A 88 16.51 24.81 -17.57
C THR A 88 15.22 24.71 -16.76
N LYS A 89 14.10 25.29 -17.24
CA LYS A 89 12.79 25.14 -16.59
C LYS A 89 12.32 23.69 -16.51
N SER A 90 12.58 22.89 -17.54
CA SER A 90 12.27 21.46 -17.54
C SER A 90 13.10 20.68 -16.52
N LEU A 91 14.40 20.96 -16.43
CA LEU A 91 15.30 20.36 -15.43
C LEU A 91 14.88 20.72 -14.01
N GLU A 92 14.47 21.98 -13.77
CA GLU A 92 14.00 22.42 -12.45
C GLU A 92 12.71 21.69 -12.03
N LYS A 93 11.78 21.47 -12.95
CA LYS A 93 10.59 20.65 -12.69
C LYS A 93 10.95 19.20 -12.35
N GLN A 94 11.93 18.63 -13.05
CA GLN A 94 12.41 17.27 -12.76
C GLN A 94 13.07 17.20 -11.37
N ARG A 95 13.88 18.19 -11.00
CA ARG A 95 14.50 18.31 -9.67
C ARG A 95 13.44 18.42 -8.57
N THR A 96 12.43 19.27 -8.77
CA THR A 96 11.30 19.40 -7.83
C THR A 96 10.56 18.07 -7.66
N ASN A 97 10.36 17.31 -8.75
CA ASN A 97 9.74 15.99 -8.66
C ASN A 97 10.59 14.98 -7.89
N ILE A 98 11.92 14.99 -8.08
CA ILE A 98 12.86 14.17 -7.31
C ILE A 98 12.74 14.49 -5.82
N ASN A 99 12.73 15.77 -5.45
CA ASN A 99 12.58 16.19 -4.05
C ASN A 99 11.25 15.73 -3.44
N LYS A 100 10.14 15.79 -4.21
CA LYS A 100 8.84 15.28 -3.76
C LYS A 100 8.89 13.78 -3.49
N LEU A 101 9.50 12.99 -4.39
CA LEU A 101 9.65 11.55 -4.21
C LEU A 101 10.50 11.23 -2.97
N GLN A 102 11.61 11.95 -2.76
CA GLN A 102 12.46 11.78 -1.56
C GLN A 102 11.68 12.09 -0.27
N ASN A 103 10.88 13.16 -0.26
CA ASN A 103 10.05 13.50 0.89
C ASN A 103 8.97 12.45 1.16
N GLN A 104 8.36 11.86 0.11
CA GLN A 104 7.40 10.78 0.27
C GLN A 104 8.04 9.52 0.84
N ILE A 105 9.23 9.16 0.34
CA ILE A 105 10.03 8.03 0.87
C ILE A 105 10.34 8.27 2.35
N SER A 106 10.88 9.45 2.70
CA SER A 106 11.22 9.77 4.10
C SER A 106 9.99 9.71 5.03
N LYS A 107 8.81 10.14 4.57
CA LYS A 107 7.57 10.02 5.36
C LYS A 107 7.15 8.56 5.58
N LEU A 108 7.26 7.73 4.55
CA LEU A 108 6.95 6.29 4.66
C LEU A 108 7.98 5.55 5.51
N GLU A 109 9.25 5.90 5.39
CA GLU A 109 10.31 5.37 6.25
C GLU A 109 10.05 5.72 7.72
N LYS A 110 9.72 6.97 8.02
CA LYS A 110 9.34 7.36 9.39
C LYS A 110 8.12 6.61 9.90
N PHE A 111 7.10 6.44 9.07
CA PHE A 111 5.89 5.69 9.44
C PHE A 111 6.20 4.22 9.79
N LEU A 112 7.00 3.55 8.96
CA LEU A 112 7.38 2.16 9.17
C LEU A 112 8.27 2.01 10.41
N GLN A 113 9.22 2.93 10.63
CA GLN A 113 10.06 2.95 11.83
C GLN A 113 9.22 3.12 13.11
N GLN A 114 8.22 4.01 13.09
CA GLN A 114 7.26 4.19 14.19
C GLN A 114 6.38 2.96 14.42
N SER A 115 6.16 2.14 13.40
CA SER A 115 5.37 0.91 13.47
C SER A 115 6.17 -0.30 13.98
N GLY A 116 7.43 -0.11 14.38
CA GLY A 116 8.32 -1.20 14.83
C GLY A 116 8.97 -1.98 13.68
N GLU A 117 8.77 -1.56 12.43
CA GLU A 117 9.40 -2.16 11.27
C GLU A 117 10.78 -1.52 11.06
N MET A 118 11.84 -2.32 11.17
CA MET A 118 13.19 -1.86 10.80
C MET A 118 13.30 -1.78 9.27
N ILE A 119 13.90 -0.70 8.77
CA ILE A 119 13.99 -0.33 7.34
C ILE A 119 15.43 0.00 6.98
#